data_AF-A0A964N3W5-F1
#
_entry.id   AF-A0A964N3W5-F1
#
_cell.length_a   1.000
_cell.length_b   1.000
_cell.length_c   1.000
_cell.angle_alpha   90.00
_cell.angle_beta   90.00
_cell.angle_gamma   90.00
#
_symmetry.space_group_name_H-M   'P 1'
#
loop_
_entity.id
_entity.type
_entity.pdbx_description
1 polymer ?
#
loop_
_entity_poly.entity_id
_entity_poly.type
_entity_poly.pdbx_seq_one_letter_code
_entity_poly.pdbx_strand_id
1 'polypeptide(L)'
;MPMSKKPQPVDIFFEMPLDKWRIFDSKTLAQSKIVLLNDLRPVVDMFNAAGIGIGIRTASEVITELGLSSQDRQRLVALIGARSFDVYSVRAALNDFLSDSELDQIKLPAKESERLQSYMNNYSRSLLSVIL
;
A
#
# COMPACT_ATOMS: atom_id res chain seq x y z
N MET A 1 4.25 -5.89 37.05
CA MET A 1 4.64 -6.33 35.69
C MET A 1 3.58 -5.84 34.73
N PRO A 2 3.89 -5.02 33.71
CA PRO A 2 2.90 -4.69 32.70
C PRO A 2 2.72 -5.90 31.79
N MET A 3 1.47 -6.34 31.64
CA MET A 3 1.10 -7.42 30.73
C MET A 3 1.44 -6.99 29.30
N SER A 4 2.26 -7.78 28.60
CA SER A 4 2.41 -7.67 27.15
C SER A 4 1.02 -7.86 26.53
N LYS A 5 0.42 -6.76 26.05
CA LYS A 5 -0.78 -6.84 25.22
C LYS A 5 -0.40 -7.68 24.00
N LYS A 6 -0.96 -8.90 23.92
CA LYS A 6 -0.94 -9.67 22.68
C LYS A 6 -1.49 -8.75 21.58
N PRO A 7 -0.81 -8.62 20.42
CA PRO A 7 -1.32 -7.79 19.35
C PRO A 7 -2.72 -8.31 18.99
N GLN A 8 -3.73 -7.44 19.14
CA GLN A 8 -5.05 -7.74 18.62
C GLN A 8 -4.91 -7.94 17.10
N PRO A 9 -5.56 -8.96 16.51
CA PRO A 9 -5.57 -9.09 15.07
C PRO A 9 -6.22 -7.83 14.50
N VAL A 10 -5.40 -7.04 13.82
CA VAL A 10 -5.87 -5.87 13.10
C VAL A 10 -6.62 -6.42 11.88
N ASP A 11 -7.85 -5.99 11.70
CA ASP A 11 -8.70 -6.48 10.63
C ASP A 11 -8.37 -5.69 9.36
N ILE A 12 -7.65 -6.36 8.45
CA ILE A 12 -6.98 -5.76 7.30
C ILE A 12 -7.83 -5.96 6.06
N PHE A 13 -8.21 -4.85 5.43
CA PHE A 13 -8.96 -4.86 4.17
C PHE A 13 -8.04 -5.08 2.97
N PHE A 14 -6.87 -4.44 2.97
CA PHE A 14 -5.91 -4.51 1.87
C PHE A 14 -4.48 -4.28 2.34
N GLU A 15 -3.51 -4.90 1.66
CA GLU A 15 -2.09 -4.72 1.91
C GLU A 15 -1.34 -4.40 0.62
N MET A 16 -0.50 -3.36 0.68
CA MET A 16 0.37 -2.91 -0.41
C MET A 16 1.82 -2.99 0.04
N PRO A 17 2.53 -4.08 -0.28
CA PRO A 17 3.95 -4.22 0.06
C PRO A 17 4.79 -3.23 -0.75
N LEU A 18 5.59 -2.40 -0.06
CA LEU A 18 6.39 -1.37 -0.72
C LEU A 18 7.70 -1.91 -1.31
N ASP A 19 8.13 -3.10 -0.89
CA ASP A 19 9.38 -3.74 -1.34
C ASP A 19 9.35 -4.13 -2.82
N LYS A 20 8.15 -4.18 -3.41
CA LYS A 20 7.94 -4.49 -4.82
C LYS A 20 8.24 -3.31 -5.74
N TRP A 21 8.31 -2.09 -5.21
CA TRP A 21 8.47 -0.89 -6.01
C TRP A 21 9.60 -0.03 -5.45
N ARG A 22 10.54 0.38 -6.31
CA ARG A 22 11.64 1.27 -5.93
C ARG A 22 11.19 2.74 -5.92
N ILE A 23 10.20 3.05 -5.09
CA ILE A 23 9.60 4.39 -4.98
C ILE A 23 10.27 5.21 -3.87
N PHE A 24 10.79 4.53 -2.85
CA PHE A 24 11.35 5.15 -1.65
C PHE A 24 12.85 4.93 -1.54
N ASP A 25 13.56 5.99 -1.18
CA ASP A 25 15.00 5.93 -0.92
C ASP A 25 15.29 5.36 0.46
N SER A 26 14.41 5.62 1.43
CA SER A 26 14.46 5.03 2.77
C SER A 26 14.27 3.51 2.71
N LYS A 27 15.35 2.78 3.01
CA LYS A 27 15.34 1.31 3.05
C LYS A 27 14.32 0.75 4.02
N THR A 28 14.15 1.39 5.18
CA THR A 28 13.18 0.94 6.20
C THR A 28 11.76 1.13 5.70
N LEU A 29 11.47 2.26 5.03
CA LEU A 29 10.15 2.49 4.45
C LEU A 29 9.90 1.56 3.26
N ALA A 30 10.90 1.35 2.40
CA ALA A 30 10.81 0.43 1.27
C ALA A 30 10.55 -1.02 1.69
N GLN A 31 10.91 -1.42 2.92
CA GLN A 31 10.61 -2.77 3.46
C GLN A 31 9.27 -2.86 4.18
N SER A 32 8.54 -1.74 4.31
CA SER A 32 7.23 -1.70 4.96
C SER A 32 6.10 -2.05 3.99
N LYS A 33 4.87 -2.12 4.50
CA LYS A 33 3.66 -2.21 3.68
C LYS A 33 2.66 -1.14 4.09
N ILE A 34 1.94 -0.58 3.13
CA ILE A 34 0.76 0.23 3.43
C ILE A 34 -0.42 -0.72 3.61
N VAL A 35 -1.19 -0.50 4.66
CA VAL A 35 -2.34 -1.33 5.03
C VAL A 35 -3.56 -0.43 5.06
N LEU A 36 -4.64 -0.87 4.41
CA LEU A 36 -5.95 -0.27 4.57
C LEU A 36 -6.71 -1.08 5.63
N LEU A 37 -7.05 -0.42 6.72
CA LEU A 37 -7.86 -1.01 7.79
C LEU A 37 -9.33 -1.09 7.37
N ASN A 38 -10.14 -1.87 8.08
CA ASN A 38 -11.59 -1.98 7.80
C ASN A 38 -12.37 -0.66 7.96
N ASP A 39 -11.85 0.31 8.72
CA ASP A 39 -12.38 1.67 8.80
C ASP A 39 -11.93 2.54 7.60
N LEU A 40 -11.33 1.92 6.57
CA LEU A 40 -10.72 2.56 5.40
C LEU A 40 -9.60 3.55 5.75
N ARG A 41 -9.02 3.42 6.95
CA ARG A 41 -7.88 4.26 7.35
C ARG A 41 -6.58 3.65 6.84
N PRO A 42 -5.82 4.38 6.00
CA PRO A 42 -4.51 3.94 5.54
C PRO A 42 -3.47 4.11 6.66
N VAL A 43 -2.69 3.07 6.88
CA VAL A 43 -1.61 3.02 7.86
C VAL A 43 -0.39 2.31 7.25
N VAL A 44 0.77 2.43 7.89
CA VAL A 44 2.00 1.76 7.47
C VAL A 44 2.33 0.68 8.50
N ASP A 45 2.41 -0.57 8.07
CA ASP A 45 2.90 -1.67 8.91
C ASP A 45 4.41 -1.82 8.69
N MET A 46 5.17 -1.56 9.76
CA MET A 46 6.61 -1.43 9.74
C MET A 46 7.29 -2.75 10.12
N PHE A 47 8.43 -3.03 9.49
CA PHE A 47 9.24 -4.22 9.77
C PHE A 47 10.67 -3.82 10.12
N ASN A 48 11.31 -4.61 10.96
CA ASN A 48 12.75 -4.49 11.21
C ASN A 48 13.58 -5.23 10.16
N ALA A 49 14.91 -5.15 10.28
CA ALA A 49 15.85 -5.78 9.33
C ALA A 49 15.74 -7.33 9.27
N ALA A 50 15.13 -7.98 10.27
CA ALA A 50 14.87 -9.42 10.27
C ALA A 50 13.50 -9.78 9.66
N GLY A 51 12.76 -8.79 9.12
CA GLY A 51 11.42 -8.99 8.59
C GLY A 51 10.35 -9.20 9.67
N ILE A 52 10.64 -8.87 10.93
CA ILE A 52 9.68 -8.98 12.02
C ILE A 52 8.88 -7.68 12.10
N GLY A 53 7.56 -7.78 12.09
CA GLY A 53 6.65 -6.64 12.24
C GLY A 53 6.87 -5.95 13.58
N ILE A 54 7.17 -4.65 13.54
CA ILE A 54 7.35 -3.79 14.73
C ILE A 54 6.11 -2.93 15.01
N GLY A 55 5.09 -3.08 14.15
CA GLY A 55 3.75 -2.57 14.36
C GLY A 55 3.36 -1.48 13.39
N ILE A 56 2.09 -1.09 13.51
CA ILE A 56 1.43 -0.14 12.65
C ILE A 56 1.72 1.29 13.10
N ARG A 57 1.92 2.19 12.14
CA ARG A 57 2.12 3.62 12.30
C ARG A 57 1.29 4.40 11.30
N THR A 58 0.86 5.58 11.69
CA THR A 58 0.33 6.60 10.78
C THR A 58 1.46 7.17 9.91
N ALA A 59 1.13 7.77 8.77
CA ALA A 59 2.13 8.43 7.92
C ALA A 59 2.95 9.47 8.71
N SER A 60 2.29 10.26 9.56
CA SER A 60 2.94 11.28 10.39
C SER A 60 3.96 10.70 11.38
N GLU A 61 3.61 9.57 12.01
CA GLU A 61 4.54 8.85 12.89
C GLU A 61 5.74 8.33 12.11
N VAL A 62 5.53 7.67 10.96
CA VAL A 62 6.63 7.18 10.11
C VAL A 62 7.56 8.30 9.65
N ILE A 63 6.99 9.42 9.20
CA ILE A 63 7.75 10.60 8.76
C ILE A 63 8.66 11.12 9.86
N THR A 64 8.15 11.14 11.10
CA THR A 64 8.85 11.65 12.28
C THR A 64 9.89 10.65 12.77
N GLU A 65 9.50 9.38 12.93
CA GLU A 65 10.35 8.30 13.45
C GLU A 65 11.54 8.00 12.53
N LEU A 66 11.33 7.99 11.22
CA LEU A 66 12.37 7.66 10.24
C LEU A 66 13.18 8.88 9.77
N GLY A 67 12.75 10.10 10.10
CA GLY A 67 13.40 11.31 9.61
C GLY A 67 13.44 11.36 8.08
N LEU A 68 12.33 11.02 7.41
CA LEU A 68 12.28 10.87 5.95
C LEU A 68 12.75 12.12 5.21
N SER A 69 13.35 11.94 4.03
CA SER A 69 13.67 13.03 3.10
C SER A 69 12.38 13.72 2.63
N SER A 70 12.47 14.98 2.18
CA SER A 70 11.29 15.70 1.67
C SER A 70 10.59 14.94 0.53
N GLN A 71 11.34 14.24 -0.32
CA GLN A 71 10.80 13.44 -1.42
C GLN A 71 10.05 12.21 -0.90
N ASP A 72 10.65 11.42 -0.01
CA ASP A 72 9.98 10.24 0.58
C ASP A 72 8.75 10.64 1.39
N ARG A 73 8.80 11.79 2.08
CA ARG A 73 7.61 12.35 2.76
C ARG A 73 6.48 12.62 1.77
N GLN A 74 6.77 13.32 0.67
CA GLN A 74 5.76 13.67 -0.32
C GLN A 74 5.16 12.43 -0.98
N ARG A 75 6.00 11.47 -1.39
CA ARG A 75 5.57 10.19 -1.97
C ARG A 75 4.71 9.39 -1.00
N LEU A 76 5.09 9.30 0.28
CA LEU A 76 4.32 8.59 1.29
C LEU A 76 2.96 9.25 1.52
N VAL A 77 2.91 10.57 1.65
CA VAL A 77 1.65 11.31 1.82
C VAL A 77 0.75 11.13 0.60
N ALA A 78 1.31 11.18 -0.62
CA ALA A 78 0.55 10.98 -1.85
C ALA A 78 -0.05 9.57 -1.92
N LEU A 79 0.74 8.54 -1.59
CA LEU A 79 0.24 7.16 -1.53
C LEU A 79 -0.85 6.98 -0.48
N ILE A 80 -0.66 7.50 0.72
CA ILE A 80 -1.66 7.41 1.80
C ILE A 80 -2.94 8.16 1.42
N GLY A 81 -2.84 9.22 0.62
CA GLY A 81 -3.99 9.93 0.04
C GLY A 81 -4.68 9.20 -1.13
N ALA A 82 -4.01 8.21 -1.74
CA ALA A 82 -4.59 7.40 -2.79
C ALA A 82 -5.70 6.53 -2.18
N ARG A 83 -6.96 6.94 -2.40
CA ARG A 83 -8.16 6.26 -1.87
C ARG A 83 -8.35 4.84 -2.41
N SER A 84 -7.58 4.47 -3.43
CA SER A 84 -7.39 3.09 -3.88
C SER A 84 -5.92 2.84 -4.15
N PHE A 85 -5.49 1.61 -3.90
CA PHE A 85 -4.11 1.16 -4.08
C PHE A 85 -3.94 0.28 -5.33
N ASP A 86 -4.85 0.41 -6.30
CA ASP A 86 -4.63 -0.16 -7.63
C ASP A 86 -3.52 0.60 -8.37
N VAL A 87 -2.90 -0.05 -9.35
CA VAL A 87 -1.72 0.49 -10.04
C VAL A 87 -1.99 1.82 -10.74
N TYR A 88 -3.20 2.08 -11.23
CA TYR A 88 -3.51 3.35 -11.88
C TYR A 88 -3.57 4.48 -10.85
N SER A 89 -4.24 4.26 -9.72
CA SER A 89 -4.30 5.23 -8.63
C SER A 89 -2.95 5.46 -7.98
N VAL A 90 -2.13 4.42 -7.82
CA VAL A 90 -0.75 4.53 -7.31
C VAL A 90 0.12 5.34 -8.27
N ARG A 91 0.07 5.05 -9.59
CA ARG A 91 0.78 5.83 -10.61
C ARG A 91 0.32 7.28 -10.65
N ALA A 92 -1.00 7.51 -10.61
CA ALA A 92 -1.57 8.85 -10.61
C ALA A 92 -1.15 9.65 -9.37
N ALA A 93 -1.16 9.04 -8.19
CA ALA A 93 -0.71 9.68 -6.95
C ALA A 93 0.79 10.03 -6.97
N LEU A 94 1.60 9.24 -7.68
CA LEU A 94 3.05 9.43 -7.74
C LEU A 94 3.55 10.18 -8.97
N ASN A 95 2.65 10.56 -9.88
CA ASN A 95 3.00 11.13 -11.18
C ASN A 95 3.87 12.40 -11.08
N ASP A 96 3.63 13.22 -10.05
CA ASP A 96 4.37 14.46 -9.86
C ASP A 96 5.72 14.26 -9.14
N PHE A 97 6.02 13.03 -8.68
CA PHE A 97 7.17 12.72 -7.82
C PHE A 97 8.14 11.69 -8.40
N LEU A 98 7.77 11.05 -9.51
CA LEU A 98 8.52 10.01 -10.19
C LEU A 98 8.60 10.32 -11.69
N SER A 99 9.67 9.88 -12.33
CA SER A 99 9.78 9.90 -13.79
C SER A 99 8.88 8.84 -14.44
N ASP A 100 8.56 9.01 -15.71
CA ASP A 100 7.81 8.02 -16.51
C ASP A 100 8.44 6.61 -16.40
N SER A 101 9.76 6.54 -16.40
CA SER A 101 10.51 5.27 -16.30
C SER A 101 10.36 4.59 -14.93
N GLU A 102 10.15 5.36 -13.86
CA GLU A 102 9.90 4.85 -12.51
C GLU A 102 8.44 4.45 -12.35
N LEU A 103 7.51 5.23 -12.90
CA LEU A 103 6.07 4.91 -12.94
C LEU A 103 5.82 3.60 -13.71
N ASP A 104 6.55 3.36 -14.80
CA ASP A 104 6.44 2.13 -15.58
C ASP A 104 6.90 0.86 -14.84
N GLN A 105 7.72 1.01 -13.81
CA GLN A 105 8.12 -0.10 -12.93
C GLN A 105 7.02 -0.50 -11.95
N ILE A 106 6.05 0.38 -11.69
CA ILE A 106 4.87 0.08 -10.86
C ILE A 106 3.91 -0.76 -11.70
N LYS A 107 3.94 -2.09 -11.52
CA LYS A 107 3.12 -3.05 -12.28
C LYS A 107 2.19 -3.84 -11.38
N LEU A 108 1.06 -4.29 -11.95
CA LEU A 108 0.15 -5.21 -11.28
C LEU A 108 0.87 -6.54 -11.06
N PRO A 109 0.95 -7.07 -9.83
CA PRO A 109 1.31 -8.45 -9.60
C PRO A 109 0.38 -9.35 -10.43
N ALA A 110 0.94 -10.32 -11.17
CA ALA A 110 0.17 -11.15 -12.11
C ALA A 110 -1.08 -11.79 -11.48
N LYS A 111 -1.00 -12.22 -10.21
CA LYS A 111 -2.12 -12.77 -9.44
C LYS A 111 -3.25 -11.79 -9.18
N GLU A 112 -2.94 -10.50 -9.01
CA GLU A 112 -3.96 -9.46 -8.79
C GLU A 112 -4.63 -9.08 -10.11
N SER A 113 -3.87 -9.04 -11.21
CA SER A 113 -4.44 -8.91 -12.56
C SER A 113 -5.41 -10.05 -12.87
N GLU A 114 -5.04 -11.30 -12.54
CA GLU A 114 -5.91 -12.47 -12.71
C GLU A 114 -7.17 -12.41 -11.82
N ARG A 115 -7.04 -11.97 -10.56
CA ARG A 115 -8.20 -11.79 -9.67
C ARG A 115 -9.12 -10.69 -10.16
N LEU A 116 -8.58 -9.55 -10.62
CA LEU A 116 -9.36 -8.44 -11.16
C LEU A 116 -10.10 -8.87 -12.44
N GLN A 117 -9.41 -9.60 -13.32
CA GLN A 117 -9.99 -10.11 -14.56
C GLN A 117 -11.06 -11.16 -14.30
N SER A 118 -10.86 -12.04 -13.32
CA SER A 118 -11.88 -13.00 -12.87
C SER A 118 -13.10 -12.28 -12.28
N TYR A 119 -12.88 -11.24 -11.48
CA TYR A 119 -13.95 -10.43 -10.89
C TYR A 119 -14.76 -9.70 -11.98
N MET A 120 -14.07 -9.06 -12.94
CA MET A 120 -14.71 -8.43 -14.09
C MET A 120 -15.51 -9.44 -14.91
N ASN A 121 -14.94 -10.60 -15.23
CA ASN A 121 -15.65 -11.64 -16.00
C ASN A 121 -16.92 -12.12 -15.28
N ASN A 122 -16.86 -12.31 -13.96
CA ASN A 122 -18.02 -12.72 -13.17
C ASN A 122 -19.07 -11.61 -13.08
N TYR A 123 -18.63 -10.37 -12.88
CA TYR A 123 -19.52 -9.20 -12.82
C TYR A 123 -20.20 -8.95 -14.16
N SER A 124 -19.47 -8.98 -15.27
CA SER A 124 -19.99 -8.84 -16.64
C SER A 124 -20.98 -9.95 -17.00
N ARG A 125 -20.70 -11.21 -16.60
CA ARG A 125 -21.63 -12.33 -16.80
C ARG A 125 -22.94 -12.12 -16.03
N SER A 126 -22.85 -11.71 -14.76
CA SER A 126 -24.04 -11.42 -13.96
C SER A 126 -24.85 -10.24 -14.50
N LEU A 127 -24.19 -9.18 -14.96
CA LEU A 127 -24.86 -8.03 -15.59
C LEU A 127 -25.54 -8.40 -16.90
N LEU A 128 -24.88 -9.19 -17.75
CA LEU A 128 -25.47 -9.69 -18.99
C LEU A 128 -26.67 -10.59 -18.72
N SER A 129 -26.66 -11.40 -17.66
CA SER A 129 -27.84 -12.24 -17.28
C SER A 129 -29.03 -11.45 -16.74
N VAL A 130 -28.85 -10.16 -16.44
CA VAL A 130 -29.93 -9.26 -16.00
C VAL A 130 -30.46 -8.42 -17.16
N ILE A 131 -29.65 -8.21 -18.20
CA ILE A 131 -29.97 -7.37 -19.36
C ILE A 131 -30.50 -8.20 -20.55
N LEU A 132 -30.09 -9.47 -20.67
CA LEU A 132 -30.55 -10.44 -21.68
C LEU A 132 -31.58 -11.41 -21.08
#